data_AF-A0A372YR00-F1
#
_entry.id   AF-A0A372YR00-F1
#
_cell.length_a   1.000
_cell.length_b   1.000
_cell.length_c   1.000
_cell.angle_alpha   90.00
_cell.angle_beta   90.00
_cell.angle_gamma   90.00
#
_symmetry.space_group_name_H-M   'P 1'
#
loop_
_entity.id
_entity.type
_entity.pdbx_description
1 polymer ?
#
loop_
_entity_poly.entity_id
_entity_poly.type
_entity_poly.pdbx_seq_one_letter_code
_entity_poly.pdbx_strand_id
1 'polypeptide(L)'
;MDKRIFDTMKNGYNRYQVDDYMQTQKLQMDALQKKLESVNRELEMLRQEKKVLENEYRKLNDNLHIKESAASEMARMAMKEANMIVDTANQNADTIIKEALMMARGILMEIARLGDEANDMKSSMKEELHKIEEALDDFETPAIPKMDLLKKEL
;
A
#
# COMPACT_ATOMS: atom_id res chain seq x y z
N MET A 1 23.68 38.41 64.61
CA MET A 1 24.97 37.80 64.98
C MET A 1 25.13 38.01 66.46
N ASP A 2 25.02 36.93 67.25
CA ASP A 2 25.30 37.00 68.69
C ASP A 2 26.77 37.38 68.90
N LYS A 3 27.00 38.46 69.64
CA LYS A 3 28.35 38.88 70.03
C LYS A 3 28.81 37.97 71.15
N ARG A 4 29.78 37.10 70.88
CA ARG A 4 30.41 36.26 71.89
C ARG A 4 31.38 37.09 72.72
N ILE A 5 31.26 36.99 74.04
CA ILE A 5 32.07 37.74 75.02
C ILE A 5 33.15 36.77 75.54
N PHE A 6 34.41 37.20 75.48
CA PHE A 6 35.56 36.47 76.05
C PHE A 6 35.94 37.08 77.40
N ASP A 7 36.36 36.26 78.35
CA ASP A 7 36.79 36.75 79.66
C ASP A 7 38.09 37.55 79.54
N THR A 8 38.23 38.62 80.31
CA THR A 8 39.45 39.46 80.35
C THR A 8 40.36 39.11 81.52
N MET A 9 41.64 38.94 81.25
CA MET A 9 42.75 38.77 82.19
C MET A 9 43.63 40.04 82.24
N LYS A 10 44.59 40.10 83.17
CA LYS A 10 45.47 41.25 83.42
C LYS A 10 46.15 41.84 82.16
N ASN A 11 46.37 41.02 81.12
CA ASN A 11 47.02 41.40 79.87
C ASN A 11 46.17 41.14 78.60
N GLY A 12 44.83 41.10 78.70
CA GLY A 12 43.94 40.93 77.54
C GLY A 12 42.96 39.76 77.67
N TYR A 13 42.38 39.27 76.58
CA TYR A 13 41.39 38.19 76.61
C TYR A 13 41.99 36.82 77.00
N ASN A 14 41.16 35.94 77.57
CA ASN A 14 41.52 34.58 77.91
C ASN A 14 41.95 33.82 76.64
N ARG A 15 43.25 33.59 76.53
CA ARG A 15 43.88 32.96 75.39
C ARG A 15 43.25 31.61 75.04
N TYR A 16 42.91 30.78 76.02
CA TYR A 16 42.34 29.46 75.77
C TYR A 16 40.93 29.53 75.15
N GLN A 17 40.10 30.48 75.58
CA GLN A 17 38.76 30.68 75.00
C GLN A 17 38.84 31.22 73.57
N VAL A 18 39.80 32.10 73.31
CA VAL A 18 40.03 32.67 71.98
C VAL A 18 40.61 31.60 71.04
N ASP A 19 41.60 30.83 71.48
CA ASP A 19 42.24 29.78 70.68
C ASP A 19 41.24 28.66 70.34
N ASP A 20 40.42 28.21 71.30
CA ASP A 20 39.36 27.20 71.07
C ASP A 20 38.27 27.70 70.10
N TYR A 21 37.88 28.98 70.22
CA TYR A 21 36.94 29.58 69.29
C TYR A 21 37.53 29.71 67.88
N MET A 22 38.77 30.16 67.74
CA MET A 22 39.47 30.24 66.46
C MET A 22 39.61 28.85 65.81
N GLN A 23 39.91 27.83 66.62
CA GLN A 23 39.96 26.44 66.15
C GLN A 23 38.59 25.95 65.67
N THR A 24 37.53 26.22 66.42
CA THR A 24 36.15 25.86 66.03
C THR A 24 35.72 26.56 64.75
N GLN A 25 35.99 27.86 64.62
CA GLN A 25 35.71 28.63 63.40
C GLN A 25 36.49 28.09 62.21
N LYS A 26 37.76 27.74 62.40
CA LYS A 26 38.58 27.13 61.35
C LYS A 26 37.98 25.79 60.88
N LEU A 27 37.58 24.93 61.80
CA LEU A 27 36.94 23.65 61.48
C LEU A 27 35.61 23.84 60.73
N GLN A 28 34.80 24.83 61.12
CA GLN A 28 33.56 25.17 60.42
C GLN A 28 33.83 25.71 59.01
N MET A 29 34.84 26.55 58.86
CA MET A 29 35.24 27.12 57.56
C MET A 29 35.73 26.01 56.62
N ASP A 30 36.57 25.10 57.12
CA ASP A 30 37.05 23.94 56.36
C ASP A 30 35.88 23.01 55.95
N ALA A 31 34.91 22.79 56.83
CA ALA A 31 33.72 21.99 56.52
C ALA A 31 32.83 22.64 55.46
N LEU A 32 32.61 23.95 55.56
CA LEU A 32 31.86 24.72 54.57
C LEU A 32 32.56 24.72 53.22
N GLN A 33 33.88 24.86 53.20
CA GLN A 33 34.66 24.84 51.97
C GLN A 33 34.59 23.49 51.26
N LYS A 34 34.71 22.38 52.01
CA LYS A 34 34.49 21.02 51.46
C LYS A 34 33.08 20.84 50.90
N LYS A 35 32.06 21.36 51.59
CA LYS A 35 30.68 21.29 51.11
C LYS A 35 30.49 22.11 49.83
N LEU A 36 31.07 23.30 49.75
CA LEU A 36 31.03 24.16 48.57
C LEU A 36 31.70 23.48 47.37
N GLU A 37 32.86 22.87 47.57
CA GLU A 37 33.54 22.10 46.54
C GLU A 37 32.71 20.91 46.05
N SER A 38 32.08 20.16 46.95
CA SER A 38 31.18 19.05 46.60
C SER A 38 30.00 19.52 45.75
N VAL A 39 29.32 20.59 46.18
CA VAL A 39 28.16 21.16 45.47
C VAL A 39 28.58 21.69 44.10
N ASN A 40 29.73 22.35 43.99
CA ASN A 40 30.22 22.86 42.71
C ASN A 40 30.54 21.72 41.72
N ARG A 41 31.09 20.60 42.21
CA ARG A 41 31.31 19.42 41.36
C ARG A 41 30.01 18.84 40.85
N GLU A 42 29.03 18.66 41.73
CA GLU A 42 27.70 18.15 41.37
C GLU A 42 26.99 19.05 40.36
N LEU A 43 27.08 20.37 40.56
CA LEU A 43 26.50 21.36 39.67
C LEU A 43 27.14 21.30 38.28
N GLU A 44 28.45 21.09 38.19
CA GLU A 44 29.13 20.94 36.91
C GLU A 44 28.76 19.63 36.20
N MET A 45 28.63 18.52 36.93
CA MET A 45 28.14 17.26 36.36
C MET A 45 26.73 17.42 35.79
N LEU A 46 25.81 17.99 36.56
CA LEU A 46 24.43 18.24 36.13
C LEU A 46 24.35 19.15 34.90
N ARG A 47 25.24 20.16 34.80
CA ARG A 47 25.33 21.01 33.61
C ARG A 47 25.78 20.23 32.38
N GLN A 48 26.73 19.32 32.53
CA GLN A 48 27.19 18.47 31.43
C GLN A 48 26.10 17.49 30.99
N GLU A 49 25.44 16.82 31.93
CA GLU A 49 24.32 15.92 31.64
C GLU A 49 23.18 16.64 30.92
N LYS A 50 22.80 17.84 31.41
CA LYS A 50 21.79 18.68 30.75
C LYS A 50 22.19 18.98 29.31
N LYS A 51 23.44 19.35 29.06
CA LYS A 51 23.93 19.67 27.71
C LYS A 51 23.87 18.45 26.78
N VAL A 52 24.19 17.25 27.28
CA VAL A 52 24.06 16.00 26.53
C VAL A 52 22.60 15.75 26.18
N LEU A 53 21.70 15.84 27.16
CA LEU A 53 20.27 15.60 26.96
C LEU A 53 19.65 16.60 25.98
N GLU A 54 20.01 17.88 26.05
CA GLU A 54 19.58 18.90 25.09
C GLU A 54 20.07 18.63 23.66
N ASN A 55 21.24 18.00 23.50
CA ASN A 55 21.76 17.63 22.19
C ASN A 55 21.03 16.39 21.64
N GLU A 56 20.80 15.39 22.48
CA GLU A 56 20.03 14.20 22.11
C GLU A 56 18.59 14.54 21.74
N TYR A 57 17.95 15.40 22.52
CA TYR A 57 16.60 15.87 22.23
C TYR A 57 16.52 16.60 20.89
N ARG A 58 17.48 17.48 20.57
CA ARG A 58 17.55 18.13 19.26
C ARG A 58 17.66 17.14 18.12
N LYS A 59 18.59 16.18 18.22
CA LYS A 59 18.74 15.12 17.21
C LYS A 59 17.48 14.28 17.03
N LEU A 60 16.82 13.94 18.14
CA LEU A 60 15.58 13.18 18.11
C LEU A 60 14.46 13.96 17.42
N ASN A 61 14.33 15.25 17.74
CA ASN A 61 13.33 16.12 17.13
C ASN A 61 13.56 16.29 15.62
N ASP A 62 14.80 16.48 15.19
CA ASP A 62 15.16 16.56 13.77
C ASP A 62 14.85 15.23 13.05
N ASN A 63 15.17 14.09 13.68
CA ASN A 63 14.86 12.78 13.11
C ASN A 63 13.35 12.53 13.02
N LEU A 64 12.59 12.95 14.03
CA LEU A 64 11.14 12.84 14.04
C LEU A 64 10.53 13.65 12.89
N HIS A 65 10.99 14.90 12.72
CA HIS A 65 10.52 15.76 11.63
C HIS A 65 10.79 15.15 10.24
N ILE A 66 11.99 14.60 10.03
CA ILE A 66 12.34 13.90 8.77
C ILE A 66 11.41 12.70 8.55
N LYS A 67 11.16 11.90 9.59
CA LYS A 67 10.27 10.73 9.51
C LYS A 67 8.83 11.12 9.21
N GLU A 68 8.31 12.16 9.84
CA GLU A 68 6.96 12.68 9.57
C GLU A 68 6.83 13.18 8.13
N SER A 69 7.81 13.94 7.64
CA SER A 69 7.83 14.40 6.24
C SER A 69 7.86 13.23 5.27
N ALA A 70 8.73 12.24 5.50
CA ALA A 70 8.83 11.05 4.66
C ALA A 70 7.54 10.22 4.67
N ALA A 71 6.89 10.07 5.83
CA ALA A 71 5.61 9.37 5.93
C ALA A 71 4.49 10.11 5.19
N SER A 72 4.43 11.44 5.30
CA SER A 72 3.46 12.26 4.57
C SER A 72 3.66 12.16 3.06
N GLU A 73 4.90 12.21 2.59
CA GLU A 73 5.23 12.07 1.18
C GLU A 73 4.93 10.66 0.66
N MET A 74 5.25 9.63 1.43
CA MET A 74 4.90 8.24 1.12
C MET A 74 3.39 8.04 0.99
N ALA A 75 2.59 8.59 1.91
CA ALA A 75 1.14 8.53 1.83
C ALA A 75 0.61 9.23 0.57
N ARG A 76 1.17 10.39 0.22
CA ARG A 76 0.81 11.13 -1.00
C ARG A 76 1.17 10.35 -2.27
N MET A 77 2.36 9.75 -2.32
CA MET A 77 2.79 8.91 -3.45
C MET A 77 1.92 7.67 -3.59
N ALA A 78 1.63 6.98 -2.49
CA ALA A 78 0.75 5.81 -2.49
C ALA A 78 -0.67 6.15 -2.98
N MET A 79 -1.23 7.30 -2.57
CA MET A 79 -2.53 7.76 -3.10
C MET A 79 -2.47 8.05 -4.60
N LYS A 80 -1.41 8.72 -5.07
CA LYS A 80 -1.24 8.99 -6.49
C LYS A 80 -1.12 7.70 -7.30
N GLU A 81 -0.34 6.74 -6.81
CA GLU A 81 -0.16 5.44 -7.45
C GLU A 81 -1.44 4.61 -7.47
N ALA A 82 -2.19 4.59 -6.37
CA ALA A 82 -3.49 3.94 -6.32
C ALA A 82 -4.45 4.52 -7.37
N ASN A 83 -4.50 5.86 -7.50
CA ASN A 83 -5.33 6.50 -8.53
C ASN A 83 -4.88 6.11 -9.95
N MET A 84 -3.57 6.11 -10.22
CA MET A 84 -3.05 5.68 -11.53
C MET A 84 -3.40 4.22 -11.84
N ILE A 85 -3.35 3.33 -10.85
CA ILE A 85 -3.74 1.93 -11.00
C ILE A 85 -5.24 1.83 -11.35
N VAL A 86 -6.09 2.56 -10.63
CA VAL A 86 -7.54 2.57 -10.88
C VAL A 86 -7.85 3.12 -12.27
N ASP A 87 -7.22 4.23 -12.67
CA ASP A 87 -7.41 4.83 -13.99
C ASP A 87 -6.98 3.87 -15.10
N THR A 88 -5.84 3.20 -14.93
CA THR A 88 -5.34 2.20 -15.89
C THR A 88 -6.27 0.99 -15.96
N ALA A 89 -6.76 0.51 -14.82
CA ALA A 89 -7.71 -0.60 -14.78
C ALA A 89 -9.03 -0.25 -15.50
N ASN A 90 -9.53 0.98 -15.34
CA ASN A 90 -10.72 1.45 -16.05
C ASN A 90 -10.48 1.51 -17.56
N GLN A 91 -9.36 2.07 -18.02
CA GLN A 91 -9.03 2.13 -19.45
C GLN A 91 -8.89 0.74 -20.07
N ASN A 92 -8.29 -0.20 -19.33
CA ASN A 92 -8.17 -1.59 -19.77
C ASN A 92 -9.55 -2.26 -19.86
N ALA A 93 -10.42 -2.06 -18.86
CA ALA A 93 -11.78 -2.60 -18.87
C ALA A 93 -12.59 -2.05 -20.07
N ASP A 94 -12.51 -0.75 -20.34
CA ASP A 94 -13.17 -0.13 -21.50
C ASP A 94 -12.67 -0.72 -22.82
N THR A 95 -11.36 -1.01 -22.91
CA THR A 95 -10.76 -1.63 -24.10
C THR A 95 -11.30 -3.05 -24.30
N ILE A 96 -11.33 -3.86 -23.24
CA ILE A 96 -11.88 -5.22 -23.27
C ILE A 96 -13.35 -5.21 -23.71
N ILE A 97 -14.15 -4.27 -23.18
CA ILE A 97 -15.57 -4.15 -23.56
C ILE A 97 -15.71 -3.80 -25.05
N LYS A 98 -14.91 -2.86 -25.56
CA LYS A 98 -14.92 -2.49 -26.98
C LYS A 98 -14.54 -3.65 -27.87
N GLU A 99 -13.48 -4.38 -27.52
CA GLU A 99 -13.03 -5.57 -28.26
C GLU A 99 -14.10 -6.67 -28.26
N ALA A 100 -14.70 -6.96 -27.12
CA ALA A 100 -15.78 -7.94 -27.01
C ALA A 100 -17.00 -7.54 -27.87
N LEU A 101 -17.37 -6.26 -27.88
CA LEU A 101 -18.45 -5.74 -28.73
C LEU A 101 -18.12 -5.86 -30.22
N MET A 102 -16.87 -5.57 -30.62
CA MET A 102 -16.43 -5.73 -32.00
C MET A 102 -16.45 -7.20 -32.43
N MET A 103 -15.98 -8.11 -31.58
CA MET A 103 -16.02 -9.55 -31.83
C MET A 103 -17.46 -10.06 -31.96
N ALA A 104 -18.36 -9.66 -31.05
CA ALA A 104 -19.77 -10.01 -31.13
C ALA A 104 -20.42 -9.53 -32.43
N ARG A 105 -20.11 -8.31 -32.87
CA ARG A 105 -20.56 -7.80 -34.19
C ARG A 105 -20.02 -8.63 -35.34
N GLY A 106 -18.75 -9.04 -35.30
CA GLY A 106 -18.15 -9.93 -36.29
C GLY A 106 -18.89 -11.25 -36.41
N ILE A 107 -19.16 -11.90 -35.26
CA ILE A 107 -19.92 -13.16 -35.21
C ILE A 107 -21.33 -12.97 -35.79
N LEU A 108 -22.02 -11.87 -35.46
CA LEU A 108 -23.35 -11.60 -36.00
C LEU A 108 -23.34 -11.43 -37.53
N MET A 109 -22.32 -10.77 -38.08
CA MET A 109 -22.15 -10.65 -39.53
C MET A 109 -21.88 -12.00 -40.19
N GLU A 110 -21.07 -12.86 -39.57
CA GLU A 110 -20.83 -14.22 -40.06
C GLU A 110 -22.10 -15.07 -40.03
N ILE A 111 -22.90 -14.99 -38.96
CA ILE A 111 -24.19 -15.68 -38.87
C ILE A 111 -25.15 -15.22 -39.97
N ALA A 112 -25.23 -13.91 -40.22
CA ALA A 112 -26.07 -13.39 -41.30
C ALA A 112 -25.63 -13.95 -42.65
N ARG A 113 -24.32 -13.93 -42.93
CA ARG A 113 -23.75 -14.47 -44.18
C ARG A 113 -24.04 -15.97 -44.35
N LEU A 114 -23.86 -16.76 -43.29
CA LEU A 114 -24.20 -18.19 -43.29
C LEU A 114 -25.69 -18.44 -43.52
N GLY A 115 -26.56 -17.57 -42.98
CA GLY A 115 -28.00 -17.62 -43.23
C GLY A 115 -28.35 -17.41 -44.70
N ASP A 116 -27.71 -16.42 -45.35
CA ASP A 116 -27.87 -16.16 -46.77
C ASP A 116 -27.37 -17.34 -47.61
N GLU A 117 -26.15 -17.84 -47.35
CA GLU A 117 -25.57 -19.01 -48.03
C GLU A 117 -26.46 -20.27 -47.88
N ALA A 118 -27.02 -20.50 -46.70
CA ALA A 118 -27.93 -21.61 -46.45
C ALA A 118 -29.25 -21.46 -47.20
N ASN A 119 -29.76 -20.24 -47.33
CA ASN A 119 -30.98 -19.97 -48.08
C ASN A 119 -30.78 -20.16 -49.58
N ASP A 120 -29.63 -19.73 -50.12
CA ASP A 120 -29.25 -19.97 -51.51
C ASP A 120 -29.11 -21.47 -51.80
N MET A 121 -28.44 -22.22 -50.92
CA MET A 121 -28.33 -23.67 -51.02
C MET A 121 -29.70 -24.37 -50.98
N LYS A 122 -30.59 -23.93 -50.09
CA LYS A 122 -31.97 -24.44 -50.02
C LYS A 122 -32.72 -24.18 -51.33
N SER A 123 -32.58 -22.99 -51.91
CA SER A 123 -33.21 -22.66 -53.19
C SER A 123 -32.68 -23.54 -54.31
N SER A 124 -31.36 -23.70 -54.40
CA SER A 124 -30.69 -24.56 -55.37
C SER A 124 -31.13 -26.03 -55.24
N MET A 125 -31.20 -26.59 -54.03
CA MET A 125 -31.73 -27.94 -53.80
C MET A 125 -33.19 -28.08 -54.23
N LYS A 126 -34.03 -27.08 -53.97
CA LYS A 126 -35.44 -27.12 -54.37
C LYS A 126 -35.58 -27.17 -55.90
N GLU A 127 -34.73 -26.43 -56.60
CA GLU A 127 -34.69 -26.41 -58.06
C GLU A 127 -34.23 -27.76 -58.63
N GLU A 128 -33.20 -28.37 -58.05
CA GLU A 128 -32.75 -29.73 -58.41
C GLU A 128 -33.82 -30.80 -58.15
N LEU A 129 -34.53 -30.73 -57.02
CA LEU A 129 -35.64 -31.64 -56.73
C LEU A 129 -36.77 -31.51 -57.76
N HIS A 130 -37.06 -30.30 -58.21
CA HIS A 130 -38.09 -30.08 -59.22
C HIS A 130 -37.70 -30.69 -60.57
N LYS A 131 -36.42 -30.62 -60.97
CA LYS A 131 -35.91 -31.31 -62.17
C LYS A 131 -36.05 -32.83 -62.06
N ILE A 132 -35.81 -33.40 -60.87
CA ILE A 132 -35.97 -34.85 -60.63
C ILE A 132 -37.45 -35.23 -60.71
N GLU A 133 -38.34 -34.41 -60.16
CA GLU A 133 -39.79 -34.60 -60.24
C GLU A 133 -40.27 -34.60 -61.70
N GLU A 134 -39.86 -33.61 -62.50
CA GLU A 134 -40.15 -33.58 -63.94
C GLU A 134 -39.62 -34.82 -64.66
N ALA A 135 -38.38 -35.23 -64.39
CA ALA A 135 -37.80 -36.44 -64.99
C ALA A 135 -38.53 -37.73 -64.58
N LEU A 136 -39.13 -37.77 -63.40
CA LEU A 136 -39.95 -38.89 -62.93
C LEU A 136 -41.32 -38.92 -63.62
N ASP A 137 -41.93 -37.75 -63.82
CA ASP A 137 -43.21 -37.63 -64.54
C ASP A 137 -43.07 -38.00 -66.02
N ASP A 138 -41.95 -37.65 -66.65
CA ASP A 138 -41.61 -38.04 -68.02
C ASP A 138 -41.22 -39.53 -68.15
N PHE A 139 -41.10 -40.25 -67.04
CA PHE A 139 -40.69 -41.65 -67.05
C PHE A 139 -41.85 -42.58 -67.45
N GLU A 140 -41.88 -42.97 -68.72
CA GLU A 140 -42.84 -43.98 -69.20
C GLU A 140 -42.52 -45.37 -68.67
N THR A 141 -43.49 -46.01 -68.02
CA THR A 141 -43.36 -47.41 -67.60
C THR A 141 -43.73 -48.36 -68.73
N PRO A 142 -42.92 -49.41 -68.99
CA PRO A 142 -43.23 -50.37 -70.02
C PRO A 142 -44.52 -51.12 -69.68
N ALA A 143 -45.43 -51.23 -70.64
CA ALA A 143 -46.65 -51.99 -70.48
C ALA A 143 -46.32 -53.45 -70.16
N ILE A 144 -46.66 -53.90 -68.95
CA ILE A 144 -46.45 -55.28 -68.52
C ILE A 144 -47.35 -56.17 -69.40
N PRO A 145 -46.78 -57.08 -70.21
CA PRO A 145 -47.59 -57.98 -71.02
C PRO A 145 -48.44 -58.86 -70.10
N LYS A 146 -49.73 -59.02 -70.44
CA LYS A 146 -50.66 -59.86 -69.67
C LYS A 146 -50.08 -61.27 -69.53
N MET A 147 -50.11 -61.81 -68.31
CA MET A 147 -49.62 -63.14 -67.91
C MET A 147 -50.26 -64.33 -68.67
N ASP A 148 -51.13 -64.07 -69.64
CA ASP A 148 -51.72 -65.07 -70.52
C ASP A 148 -50.67 -65.81 -71.37
N LEU A 149 -49.45 -65.27 -71.51
CA LEU A 149 -48.32 -65.93 -72.17
C LEU A 149 -47.68 -67.06 -71.32
N LEU A 150 -47.97 -67.15 -70.02
CA LEU A 150 -47.54 -68.27 -69.15
C LEU A 150 -48.55 -69.42 -69.11
N LYS A 151 -49.70 -69.28 -69.79
CA LYS A 151 -50.69 -70.35 -69.97
C LYS A 151 -50.59 -70.94 -71.38
N LYS A 152 -49.52 -71.69 -71.65
CA LYS A 152 -49.53 -72.85 -72.54
C LYS A 152 -48.91 -73.98 -71.74
N GLU A 153 -49.76 -74.72 -71.04
CA GLU A 153 -50.27 -76.04 -71.47
C GLU A 153 -49.14 -77.07 -71.58
N LEU A 154 -49.11 -77.92 -70.53
CA LEU A 154 -48.77 -79.35 -70.49
C LEU A 154 -47.58 -79.87 -71.31
#